data_AF-A0A6I9NPN4-F1
#
_entry.id   AF-A0A6I9NPN4-F1
#
_cell.length_a   1.000
_cell.length_b   1.000
_cell.length_c   1.000
_cell.angle_alpha   90.00
_cell.angle_beta   90.00
_cell.angle_gamma   90.00
#
_symmetry.space_group_name_H-M   'P 1'
#
loop_
_entity.id
_entity.type
_entity.pdbx_description
1 polymer ?
#
loop_
_entity_poly.entity_id
_entity_poly.type
_entity_poly.pdbx_seq_one_letter_code
_entity_poly.pdbx_strand_id
1 'polypeptide(L)'
;MREVEELERMTKDFIRDMDTNAPVITSPPTEMCGKCGEALSRTQPAVRAMEKLFHSDCFCCLSCQRPLQGMQFYDRDGAPQCDDCYTVRGQCTLQDHSKRHILFQIQTF
;
A
#
# COMPACT_ATOMS: atom_id res chain seq x y z
N MET A 1 -54.91 -8.92 22.11
CA MET A 1 -54.15 -8.29 23.21
C MET A 1 -52.83 -9.03 23.44
N ARG A 2 -52.81 -10.36 23.64
CA ARG A 2 -51.58 -11.13 23.94
C ARG A 2 -50.63 -11.33 22.75
N GLU A 3 -51.15 -11.64 21.55
CA GLU A 3 -50.32 -11.91 20.36
C GLU A 3 -49.55 -10.67 19.83
N VAL A 4 -50.08 -9.48 20.08
CA VAL A 4 -49.46 -8.21 19.67
C VAL A 4 -48.21 -7.92 20.50
N GLU A 5 -48.29 -8.18 21.81
CA GLU A 5 -47.17 -8.04 22.74
C GLU A 5 -46.07 -9.08 22.48
N GLU A 6 -46.43 -10.28 21.99
CA GLU A 6 -45.45 -11.29 21.60
C GLU A 6 -44.73 -10.93 20.31
N LEU A 7 -45.45 -10.35 19.34
CA LEU A 7 -44.86 -9.90 18.08
C LEU A 7 -43.92 -8.69 18.28
N GLU A 8 -44.29 -7.77 19.17
CA GLU A 8 -43.42 -6.66 19.60
C GLU A 8 -42.17 -7.17 20.31
N ARG A 9 -42.29 -8.20 21.16
CA ARG A 9 -41.15 -8.84 21.84
C ARG A 9 -40.22 -9.52 20.85
N MET A 10 -40.75 -10.32 19.91
CA MET A 10 -39.96 -10.97 18.88
C MET A 10 -39.21 -9.94 18.01
N THR A 11 -39.89 -8.88 17.57
CA THR A 11 -39.26 -7.82 16.77
C THR A 11 -38.13 -7.12 17.53
N LYS A 12 -38.30 -6.91 18.85
CA LYS A 12 -37.31 -6.27 19.71
C LYS A 12 -36.08 -7.15 19.98
N ASP A 13 -36.26 -8.47 20.06
CA ASP A 13 -35.15 -9.41 20.19
C ASP A 13 -34.32 -9.48 18.88
N PHE A 14 -34.97 -9.52 17.71
CA PHE A 14 -34.26 -9.49 16.41
C PHE A 14 -33.42 -8.22 16.20
N ILE A 15 -33.88 -7.05 16.67
CA ILE A 15 -33.10 -5.80 16.58
C ILE A 15 -31.85 -5.87 17.46
N ARG A 16 -31.94 -6.46 18.66
CA ARG A 16 -30.84 -6.53 19.63
C ARG A 16 -29.70 -7.46 19.19
N ASP A 17 -30.03 -8.53 18.48
CA ASP A 17 -29.02 -9.48 17.96
C ASP A 17 -28.17 -8.89 16.82
N MET A 18 -28.67 -7.85 16.13
CA MET A 18 -27.92 -7.16 15.07
C MET A 18 -26.98 -6.07 15.62
N ASP A 19 -27.29 -5.44 16.77
CA ASP A 19 -26.44 -4.46 17.45
C ASP A 19 -25.25 -5.11 18.17
N THR A 20 -25.44 -6.31 18.74
CA THR A 20 -24.41 -6.99 19.55
C THR A 20 -23.25 -7.54 18.71
N ASN A 21 -23.52 -7.81 17.42
CA ASN A 21 -22.55 -8.25 16.43
C ASN A 21 -22.38 -7.21 15.32
N ALA A 22 -22.46 -5.91 15.65
CA ALA A 22 -22.08 -4.87 14.71
C ALA A 22 -20.70 -5.25 14.12
N PRO A 23 -20.57 -5.46 12.80
CA PRO A 23 -19.29 -5.72 12.20
C PRO A 23 -18.43 -4.52 12.56
N VAL A 24 -17.42 -4.74 13.40
CA VAL A 24 -16.38 -3.75 13.61
C VAL A 24 -15.89 -3.47 12.20
N ILE A 25 -16.21 -2.29 11.68
CA ILE A 25 -15.58 -1.78 10.48
C ILE A 25 -14.14 -1.50 10.92
N THR A 26 -13.35 -2.56 11.09
CA THR A 26 -11.91 -2.49 11.01
C THR A 26 -11.70 -2.03 9.59
N SER A 27 -11.52 -0.72 9.45
CA SER A 27 -11.12 -0.07 8.21
C SER A 27 -10.21 -1.02 7.43
N PRO A 28 -10.49 -1.26 6.13
CA PRO A 28 -9.76 -2.24 5.34
C PRO A 28 -8.26 -1.96 5.47
N PRO A 29 -7.39 -3.00 5.46
CA PRO A 29 -5.98 -2.87 5.78
C PRO A 29 -5.39 -1.65 5.07
N THR A 30 -5.03 -0.66 5.88
CA THR A 30 -4.43 0.57 5.40
C THR A 30 -3.03 0.22 4.94
N GLU A 31 -2.80 0.26 3.63
CA GLU A 31 -1.46 0.02 3.08
C GLU A 31 -0.54 1.13 3.57
N MET A 32 0.63 0.78 4.11
CA MET A 32 1.57 1.76 4.65
C MET A 32 2.70 2.04 3.67
N CYS A 33 3.12 3.30 3.65
CA CYS A 33 4.26 3.74 2.87
C CYS A 33 5.54 3.07 3.38
N GLY A 34 6.25 2.36 2.50
CA GLY A 34 7.51 1.69 2.83
C GLY A 34 8.67 2.63 3.18
N LYS A 35 8.49 3.95 3.01
CA LYS A 35 9.51 4.97 3.30
C LYS A 35 9.21 5.81 4.54
N CYS A 36 8.03 6.43 4.61
CA CYS A 36 7.66 7.24 5.78
C CYS A 36 6.93 6.45 6.88
N GLY A 37 6.42 5.25 6.57
CA GLY A 37 5.66 4.42 7.51
C GLY A 37 4.23 4.90 7.75
N GLU A 38 3.78 5.96 7.06
CA GLU A 38 2.42 6.48 7.19
C GLU A 38 1.42 5.74 6.30
N ALA A 39 0.15 5.83 6.68
CA ALA A 39 -0.98 5.31 5.92
C ALA A 39 -1.08 5.95 4.52
N LEU A 40 -1.19 5.11 3.49
CA LEU A 40 -1.52 5.56 2.14
C LEU A 40 -3.02 5.77 2.03
N SER A 41 -3.42 6.96 1.56
CA SER A 41 -4.84 7.22 1.31
C SER A 41 -5.30 6.51 0.05
N ARG A 42 -6.47 5.85 0.10
CA ARG A 42 -7.13 5.28 -1.10
C ARG A 42 -7.57 6.34 -2.11
N THR A 43 -7.58 7.61 -1.71
CA THR A 43 -7.95 8.75 -2.58
C THR A 43 -6.74 9.42 -3.24
N GLN A 44 -5.52 9.00 -2.90
CA GLN A 44 -4.29 9.59 -3.41
C GLN A 44 -3.53 8.56 -4.23
N PRO A 45 -2.86 8.98 -5.31
CA PRO A 45 -2.03 8.08 -6.09
C PRO A 45 -0.90 7.52 -5.20
N ALA A 46 -0.74 6.21 -5.25
CA ALA A 46 0.37 5.51 -4.61
C ALA A 46 1.18 4.76 -5.67
N VAL A 47 2.47 4.58 -5.39
CA VAL A 47 3.42 3.87 -6.26
C VAL A 47 3.66 2.49 -5.67
N ARG A 48 3.27 1.43 -6.39
CA ARG A 48 3.60 0.06 -6.02
C ARG A 48 4.94 -0.34 -6.63
N ALA A 49 5.92 -0.63 -5.79
CA ALA A 49 7.27 -1.01 -6.20
C ALA A 49 7.88 -1.97 -5.18
N MET A 50 8.65 -2.97 -5.64
CA MET A 50 9.42 -3.84 -4.74
C MET A 50 8.54 -4.53 -3.67
N GLU A 51 7.34 -4.96 -4.09
CA GLU A 51 6.29 -5.55 -3.24
C GLU A 51 5.79 -4.66 -2.09
N LYS A 52 6.15 -3.37 -2.11
CA LYS A 52 5.73 -2.35 -1.16
C LYS A 52 4.97 -1.25 -1.89
N LEU A 53 4.32 -0.39 -1.13
CA LEU A 53 3.71 0.83 -1.64
C LEU A 53 4.38 2.06 -1.06
N PHE A 54 4.40 3.12 -1.84
CA PHE A 54 5.02 4.40 -1.49
C PHE A 54 4.10 5.54 -1.90
N HIS A 55 4.12 6.66 -1.17
CA HIS A 55 3.57 7.90 -1.70
C HIS A 55 4.31 8.28 -2.98
N SER A 56 3.62 8.93 -3.93
CA SER A 56 4.24 9.50 -5.12
C SER A 56 5.49 10.33 -4.81
N ASP A 57 5.43 11.15 -3.75
CA ASP A 57 6.56 11.98 -3.31
C ASP A 57 7.62 11.20 -2.52
N CYS A 58 7.23 10.09 -1.88
CA CYS A 58 8.15 9.24 -1.15
C CYS A 58 8.99 8.38 -2.09
N PHE A 59 8.51 8.11 -3.31
CA PHE A 59 9.20 7.25 -4.26
C PHE A 59 10.38 7.97 -4.94
N CYS A 60 11.51 8.04 -4.23
CA CYS A 60 12.72 8.69 -4.70
C CYS A 60 13.99 7.91 -4.36
N CYS A 61 15.07 8.17 -5.10
CA CYS A 61 16.34 7.46 -4.96
C CYS A 61 16.90 7.60 -3.54
N LEU A 62 17.30 6.50 -2.91
CA LEU A 62 17.88 6.53 -1.56
C LEU A 62 19.16 7.39 -1.47
N SER A 63 19.96 7.46 -2.55
CA SER A 63 21.24 8.17 -2.54
C SER A 63 21.14 9.65 -2.91
N CYS A 64 20.35 10.00 -3.93
CA CYS A 64 20.26 11.38 -4.42
C CYS A 64 18.89 12.03 -4.18
N GLN A 65 17.94 11.30 -3.59
CA GLN A 65 16.56 11.73 -3.33
C GLN A 65 15.77 12.22 -4.55
N ARG A 66 16.26 11.97 -5.77
CA ARG A 66 15.54 12.31 -7.01
C ARG A 66 14.29 11.44 -7.15
N PRO A 67 13.11 11.99 -7.48
CA PRO A 67 11.91 11.22 -7.72
C PRO A 67 12.12 10.22 -8.85
N LEU A 68 11.67 8.98 -8.63
CA LEU A 68 11.82 7.86 -9.56
C LEU A 68 10.53 7.54 -10.30
N GLN A 69 9.46 8.29 -10.04
CA GLN A 69 8.18 8.13 -10.72
C GLN A 69 8.34 8.38 -12.23
N GLY A 70 7.93 7.41 -13.04
CA GLY A 70 8.06 7.46 -14.50
C GLY A 70 9.48 7.26 -15.04
N MET A 71 10.46 7.02 -14.17
CA MET A 71 11.86 6.77 -14.52
C MET A 71 12.21 5.31 -14.26
N GLN A 72 13.28 4.83 -14.91
CA GLN A 72 13.86 3.55 -14.56
C GLN A 72 14.50 3.63 -13.16
N PHE A 73 14.24 2.61 -12.34
CA PHE A 73 14.84 2.48 -11.03
C PHE A 73 15.31 1.05 -10.80
N TYR A 74 16.20 0.91 -9.82
CA TYR A 74 16.78 -0.35 -9.40
C TYR A 74 16.43 -0.63 -7.95
N ASP A 75 16.08 -1.88 -7.68
CA ASP A 75 15.96 -2.44 -6.34
C ASP A 75 17.37 -2.70 -5.79
N ARG A 76 17.72 -2.06 -4.67
CA ARG A 76 18.93 -2.38 -3.89
C ARG A 76 18.53 -2.62 -2.45
N ASP A 77 18.56 -3.88 -2.02
CA ASP A 77 18.23 -4.31 -0.66
C ASP A 77 16.85 -3.81 -0.18
N GLY A 78 15.85 -3.76 -1.05
CA GLY A 78 14.54 -3.26 -0.67
C GLY A 78 14.38 -1.73 -0.76
N ALA A 79 15.39 -1.01 -1.27
CA ALA A 79 15.34 0.44 -1.49
C ALA A 79 15.53 0.83 -2.97
N PRO A 80 14.76 1.83 -3.47
CA PRO A 80 14.85 2.25 -4.86
C PRO A 80 16.08 3.16 -5.11
N GLN A 81 16.80 2.90 -6.20
CA GLN A 81 17.97 3.64 -6.67
C GLN A 81 17.77 4.11 -8.11
N CYS A 82 18.23 5.33 -8.44
CA CYS A 82 18.29 5.77 -9.85
C CYS A 82 19.47 5.12 -10.57
N ASP A 83 19.39 5.11 -11.90
CA ASP A 83 20.45 4.60 -12.79
C ASP A 83 21.82 5.24 -12.52
N ASP A 84 21.85 6.57 -12.38
CA ASP A 84 23.08 7.31 -12.08
C ASP A 84 23.74 6.81 -10.78
N CYS A 85 22.97 6.71 -9.69
CA CYS A 85 23.51 6.29 -8.40
C CYS A 85 23.87 4.81 -8.37
N TYR A 86 23.11 3.99 -9.10
CA TYR A 86 23.38 2.56 -9.24
C TYR A 86 24.71 2.33 -9.98
N THR A 87 24.96 3.08 -11.06
CA THR A 87 26.20 2.97 -11.85
C THR A 87 27.42 3.60 -11.15
N VAL A 88 27.25 4.78 -10.53
CA VAL A 88 28.36 5.53 -9.90
C VAL A 88 28.94 4.83 -8.68
N ARG A 89 28.14 4.08 -7.90
CA ARG A 89 28.64 3.40 -6.68
C ARG A 89 29.45 2.13 -6.95
N GLY A 90 29.75 1.80 -8.21
CA GLY A 90 30.75 0.79 -8.57
C GLY A 90 30.43 -0.64 -8.12
N GLN A 91 29.17 -0.95 -7.82
CA GLN A 91 28.72 -2.29 -7.44
C GLN A 91 27.97 -2.98 -8.59
N CYS A 92 28.34 -2.71 -9.83
CA CYS A 92 28.01 -3.59 -10.94
C CYS A 92 28.92 -4.83 -10.86
N THR A 93 28.60 -5.77 -9.97
CA THR A 93 29.09 -7.13 -10.19
C THR A 93 28.45 -7.60 -11.50
N LEU A 94 29.25 -8.14 -12.42
CA LEU A 94 28.85 -8.50 -13.79
C LEU A 94 27.65 -9.49 -13.89
N GLN A 95 27.06 -9.88 -12.75
CA GLN A 95 25.93 -10.80 -12.61
C GLN A 95 24.57 -10.11 -12.41
N ASP A 96 24.50 -8.81 -12.04
CA ASP A 96 23.22 -8.13 -11.77
C ASP A 96 22.53 -7.59 -13.04
N HIS A 97 23.21 -7.68 -14.18
CA HIS A 97 22.68 -7.32 -15.50
C HIS A 97 21.46 -8.15 -15.95
N SER A 98 21.11 -9.24 -15.26
CA SER A 98 19.98 -10.11 -15.60
C SER A 98 18.67 -9.70 -14.93
N LYS A 99 18.68 -8.75 -13.97
CA LYS A 99 17.49 -8.17 -13.34
C LYS A 99 17.08 -6.82 -13.97
N ARG A 100 17.47 -6.57 -15.22
CA ARG A 100 17.28 -5.31 -15.98
C ARG A 100 15.83 -4.83 -16.18
N HIS A 101 14.84 -5.47 -15.58
CA HIS A 101 13.44 -5.11 -15.77
C HIS A 101 12.68 -5.13 -14.45
N ILE A 102 12.62 -3.99 -13.79
CA ILE A 102 11.40 -3.59 -13.06
C ILE A 102 10.81 -2.38 -13.78
N LEU A 103 10.44 -2.60 -15.05
CA LEU A 103 9.31 -1.93 -15.71
C LEU A 103 8.01 -2.55 -15.17
N PHE A 104 7.87 -2.69 -13.85
CA PHE A 104 6.59 -3.06 -13.29
C PHE A 104 5.80 -1.78 -13.18
N GLN A 105 4.72 -1.75 -13.96
CA GLN A 105 3.77 -0.67 -14.04
C GLN A 105 3.60 -0.01 -12.68
N ILE A 106 3.98 1.27 -12.60
CA ILE A 106 3.53 2.13 -11.53
C ILE A 106 2.02 2.21 -11.75
N GLN A 107 1.28 1.24 -11.20
CA GLN A 107 -0.17 1.28 -11.13
C GLN A 107 -0.48 2.36 -10.11
N THR A 108 -0.55 3.60 -10.60
CA THR A 108 -1.34 4.63 -9.96
C THR A 108 -2.78 4.15 -10.04
N PHE A 109 -3.30 3.60 -8.94
CA PHE A 109 -4.73 3.34 -8.80
C PHE A 109 -5.49 4.66 -8.59
#